data_AF-A0A6A4VKU8-F1
#
_entry.id   AF-A0A6A4VKU8-F1
#
_cell.length_a   1.000
_cell.length_b   1.000
_cell.length_c   1.000
_cell.angle_alpha   90.00
_cell.angle_beta   90.00
_cell.angle_gamma   90.00
#
_symmetry.space_group_name_H-M   'P 1'
#
loop_
_entity.id
_entity.type
_entity.pdbx_description
1 polymer ?
#
loop_
_entity_poly.entity_id
_entity_poly.type
_entity_poly.pdbx_seq_one_letter_code
_entity_poly.pdbx_strand_id
1 'polypeptide(L)'
;MRRWFATAIQPSPCWTRWSPSTSRRWSRSSPRDFIDVFLIEMESEDAEARQFNARNLIIVSMDLFFAGMETSATMLHWSVQLMVMYPDVQTRLPYTEATLMEVSRRSSVLPQAVHSTTCDTTLAGYSIPKDTMVHMHMQEVHMDPEYWGDPEAFRPERKLSHDTAFGVVQTPKEFSVTFTKRDGSQSS
;
A
#
# COMPACT_ATOMS: atom_id res chain seq x y z
N MET A 1 -1.24 -47.40 -33.51
CA MET A 1 0.04 -46.75 -33.89
C MET A 1 -0.26 -45.44 -34.60
N ARG A 2 0.10 -44.34 -33.92
CA ARG A 2 0.53 -43.01 -34.42
C ARG A 2 -0.37 -42.21 -35.39
N ARG A 3 -0.46 -40.91 -35.05
CA ARG A 3 -0.90 -39.71 -35.79
C ARG A 3 -2.27 -39.19 -35.37
N TRP A 4 -2.38 -37.85 -35.34
CA TRP A 4 -3.52 -36.99 -34.96
C TRP A 4 -3.53 -36.42 -33.53
N PHE A 5 -2.39 -35.89 -33.08
CA PHE A 5 -2.36 -34.75 -32.14
C PHE A 5 -1.71 -33.57 -32.87
N ALA A 6 -2.54 -32.71 -33.48
CA ALA A 6 -2.17 -31.36 -33.94
C ALA A 6 -3.42 -30.61 -34.39
N THR A 7 -4.34 -30.31 -33.47
CA THR A 7 -5.35 -29.26 -33.70
C THR A 7 -4.82 -28.01 -33.04
N ALA A 8 -4.26 -27.13 -33.86
CA ALA A 8 -3.76 -25.82 -33.48
C ALA A 8 -4.92 -24.96 -32.97
N ILE A 9 -4.97 -24.75 -31.65
CA ILE A 9 -5.61 -23.57 -31.08
C ILE A 9 -4.65 -22.42 -31.37
N GLN A 10 -4.94 -21.65 -32.42
CA GLN A 10 -4.21 -20.40 -32.67
C GLN A 10 -4.58 -19.41 -31.55
N PRO A 11 -3.61 -18.92 -30.76
CA PRO A 11 -3.84 -17.79 -29.89
C PRO A 11 -3.98 -16.53 -30.75
N SER A 12 -4.96 -15.70 -30.41
CA SER A 12 -5.26 -14.42 -31.04
C SER A 12 -4.04 -13.47 -31.04
N PRO A 13 -3.88 -12.59 -32.06
CA PRO A 13 -2.64 -11.84 -32.30
C PRO A 13 -2.40 -10.63 -31.38
N CYS A 14 -3.15 -10.47 -30.29
CA CYS A 14 -3.17 -9.20 -29.53
C CYS A 14 -2.24 -9.15 -28.29
N TRP A 15 -1.57 -10.24 -27.92
CA TRP A 15 -0.74 -10.26 -26.69
C TRP A 15 0.76 -10.54 -26.91
N THR A 16 1.23 -10.65 -28.16
CA THR A 16 2.65 -10.85 -28.48
C THR A 16 3.22 -9.69 -29.28
N ARG A 17 3.27 -8.51 -28.67
CA ARG A 17 4.22 -7.46 -29.08
C ARG A 17 4.73 -6.63 -27.91
N TRP A 18 5.37 -7.31 -26.96
CA TRP A 18 6.55 -6.70 -26.33
C TRP A 18 7.70 -6.84 -27.33
N SER A 19 7.90 -5.81 -28.15
CA SER A 19 9.10 -5.67 -28.96
C SER A 19 10.30 -5.46 -28.00
N PRO A 20 11.42 -6.19 -28.13
CA PRO A 20 12.65 -5.90 -27.39
C PRO A 20 13.32 -4.55 -27.76
N SER A 21 12.64 -3.66 -28.49
CA SER A 21 13.25 -2.48 -29.11
C SER A 21 13.38 -1.24 -28.20
N THR A 22 13.27 -1.37 -26.88
CA THR A 22 13.41 -0.22 -25.97
C THR A 22 14.60 -0.33 -25.02
N SER A 23 15.65 -1.08 -25.37
CA SER A 23 17.00 -0.69 -24.92
C SER A 23 17.52 0.42 -25.85
N ARG A 24 16.87 1.59 -25.85
CA ARG A 24 17.44 2.75 -26.54
C ARG A 24 18.69 3.17 -25.76
N ARG A 25 19.85 2.90 -26.37
CA ARG A 25 21.16 3.36 -25.91
C ARG A 25 21.09 4.86 -25.64
N TRP A 26 21.74 5.30 -24.56
CA TRP A 26 21.90 6.73 -24.25
C TRP A 26 22.35 7.51 -25.51
N SER A 27 21.77 8.69 -25.73
CA SER A 27 22.02 9.52 -26.91
C SER A 27 22.03 10.99 -26.54
N ARG A 28 23.14 11.67 -26.83
CA ARG A 28 23.35 13.11 -26.56
C ARG A 28 22.32 14.03 -27.24
N SER A 29 21.76 13.62 -28.36
CA SER A 29 20.81 14.42 -29.14
C SER A 29 19.37 14.41 -28.60
N SER A 30 19.07 13.59 -27.59
CA SER A 30 17.71 13.46 -27.04
C SER A 30 17.74 13.11 -25.56
N PRO A 31 18.07 14.08 -24.66
CA PRO A 31 17.99 13.84 -23.23
C PRO A 31 16.54 13.61 -22.79
N ARG A 32 16.29 12.56 -21.99
CA ARG A 32 14.93 12.18 -21.55
C ARG A 32 14.65 12.51 -20.10
N ASP A 33 15.69 12.54 -19.28
CA ASP A 33 15.61 12.73 -17.85
C ASP A 33 16.76 13.61 -17.36
N PHE A 34 16.69 13.96 -16.07
CA PHE A 34 17.69 14.79 -15.41
C PHE A 34 19.10 14.18 -15.49
N ILE A 35 19.21 12.84 -15.44
CA ILE A 35 20.49 12.13 -15.48
C ILE A 35 21.12 12.28 -16.86
N ASP A 36 20.34 12.10 -17.94
CA ASP A 36 20.78 12.29 -19.31
C ASP A 36 21.32 13.72 -19.53
N VAL A 37 20.62 14.75 -19.02
CA VAL A 37 21.06 16.16 -19.13
C VAL A 37 22.35 16.40 -18.35
N PHE A 38 22.45 15.87 -17.12
CA PHE A 38 23.63 16.04 -16.29
C PHE A 38 24.86 15.35 -16.92
N LEU A 39 24.68 14.17 -17.53
CA LEU A 39 25.73 13.46 -18.25
C LEU A 39 26.21 14.24 -19.49
N ILE A 40 25.32 14.90 -20.22
CA ILE A 40 25.70 15.76 -21.36
C ILE A 40 26.53 16.96 -20.89
N GLU A 41 26.16 17.56 -19.76
CA GLU A 41 26.88 18.70 -19.20
C GLU A 41 28.24 18.30 -18.61
N MET A 42 28.38 17.07 -18.10
CA MET A 42 29.67 16.49 -17.71
C MET A 42 30.65 16.33 -18.89
N GLU A 43 30.16 16.25 -20.13
CA GLU A 43 31.00 16.21 -21.33
C GLU A 43 31.42 17.62 -21.82
N SER A 44 30.98 18.70 -21.15
CA SER A 44 31.36 20.06 -21.51
C SER A 44 32.75 20.43 -20.98
N GLU A 45 33.43 21.35 -21.66
CA GLU A 45 34.79 21.79 -21.28
C GLU A 45 34.84 22.51 -19.92
N ASP A 46 33.71 23.09 -19.51
CA ASP A 46 33.55 23.78 -18.22
C ASP A 46 33.15 22.84 -17.07
N ALA A 47 33.06 21.53 -17.31
CA ALA A 47 32.51 20.57 -16.35
C ALA A 47 33.24 20.59 -14.99
N GLU A 48 34.58 20.65 -14.99
CA GLU A 48 35.35 20.73 -13.74
C GLU A 48 35.14 22.05 -13.00
N ALA A 49 35.09 23.18 -13.73
CA ALA A 49 34.86 24.51 -13.15
C ALA A 49 33.46 24.62 -12.52
N ARG A 50 32.47 23.98 -13.13
CA ARG A 50 31.08 23.90 -12.65
C ARG A 50 30.82 22.71 -11.72
N GLN A 51 31.85 21.95 -11.37
CA GLN A 51 31.80 20.79 -10.46
C GLN A 51 30.84 19.68 -10.92
N PHE A 52 30.68 19.47 -12.23
CA PHE A 52 29.90 18.37 -12.80
C PHE A 52 30.68 17.06 -12.70
N ASN A 53 30.60 16.43 -11.51
CA ASN A 53 31.29 15.19 -11.18
C ASN A 53 30.27 14.08 -10.88
N ALA A 54 30.65 12.81 -11.06
CA ALA A 54 29.77 11.67 -10.75
C ALA A 54 29.28 11.66 -9.29
N ARG A 55 30.11 12.15 -8.35
CA ARG A 55 29.71 12.30 -6.94
C ARG A 55 28.60 13.33 -6.75
N ASN A 56 28.69 14.46 -7.46
CA ASN A 56 27.68 15.52 -7.40
C ASN A 56 26.40 15.10 -8.11
N LEU A 57 26.49 14.33 -9.21
CA LEU A 57 25.33 13.71 -9.83
C LEU A 57 24.54 12.85 -8.83
N ILE A 58 25.23 11.99 -8.09
CA ILE A 58 24.61 11.12 -7.07
C ILE A 58 23.97 11.98 -5.97
N ILE A 59 24.71 12.94 -5.41
CA ILE A 59 24.22 13.78 -4.31
C ILE A 59 22.99 14.59 -4.74
N VAL A 60 23.04 15.30 -5.87
CA VAL A 60 21.93 16.12 -6.35
C VAL A 60 20.71 15.26 -6.70
N SER A 61 20.93 14.08 -7.29
CA SER A 61 19.85 13.14 -7.56
C SER A 61 19.21 12.68 -6.25
N MET A 62 20.01 12.28 -5.26
CA MET A 62 19.53 11.86 -3.95
C MET A 62 18.77 13.00 -3.25
N ASP A 63 19.31 14.21 -3.21
CA ASP A 63 18.67 15.39 -2.60
C ASP A 63 17.30 15.65 -3.23
N LEU A 64 17.20 15.60 -4.56
CA LEU A 64 15.93 15.77 -5.27
C LEU A 64 14.91 14.69 -4.89
N PHE A 65 15.33 13.43 -4.84
CA PHE A 65 14.46 12.31 -4.47
C PHE A 65 13.99 12.38 -3.01
N PHE A 66 14.91 12.64 -2.07
CA PHE A 66 14.56 12.72 -0.64
C PHE A 66 13.69 13.94 -0.33
N ALA A 67 14.00 15.11 -0.91
CA ALA A 67 13.19 16.32 -0.75
C ALA A 67 11.74 16.12 -1.25
N GLY A 68 11.56 15.46 -2.40
CA GLY A 68 10.23 15.17 -2.94
C GLY A 68 9.47 14.09 -2.17
N MET A 69 10.18 13.09 -1.66
CA MET A 69 9.59 11.96 -0.93
C MET A 69 9.05 12.39 0.44
N GLU A 70 9.89 13.03 1.26
CA GLU A 70 9.54 13.32 2.65
C GLU A 70 8.37 14.30 2.74
N THR A 71 8.38 15.34 1.89
CA THR A 71 7.31 16.35 1.85
C THR A 71 5.98 15.76 1.38
N SER A 72 5.98 14.95 0.32
CA SER A 72 4.77 14.31 -0.21
C SER A 72 4.21 13.27 0.75
N ALA A 73 5.07 12.46 1.38
CA ALA A 73 4.66 11.47 2.38
C ALA A 73 4.04 12.13 3.61
N THR A 74 4.67 13.21 4.10
CA THR A 74 4.18 13.98 5.25
C THR A 74 2.84 14.65 4.94
N MET A 75 2.69 15.19 3.72
CA MET A 75 1.43 15.81 3.28
C MET A 75 0.28 14.80 3.24
N LEU A 76 0.50 13.62 2.64
CA LEU A 76 -0.51 12.56 2.61
C LEU A 76 -0.82 12.04 4.01
N HIS A 77 0.20 11.87 4.85
CA HIS A 77 0.03 11.47 6.24
C HIS A 77 -0.87 12.44 7.00
N TRP A 78 -0.56 13.74 6.99
CA TRP A 78 -1.40 14.75 7.65
C TRP A 78 -2.80 14.83 7.03
N SER A 79 -2.92 14.67 5.71
CA SER A 79 -4.23 14.66 5.05
C SER A 79 -5.12 13.53 5.57
N VAL A 80 -4.57 12.31 5.68
CA VAL A 80 -5.28 11.16 6.26
C VAL A 80 -5.52 11.34 7.77
N GLN A 81 -4.54 11.84 8.51
CA GLN A 81 -4.66 12.14 9.94
C GLN A 81 -5.80 13.12 10.20
N LEU A 82 -5.90 14.21 9.43
CA LEU A 82 -6.96 15.20 9.53
C LEU A 82 -8.32 14.57 9.17
N MET A 83 -8.39 13.73 8.14
CA MET A 83 -9.63 13.01 7.82
C MET A 83 -10.12 12.14 9.00
N VAL A 84 -9.21 11.49 9.74
CA VAL A 84 -9.57 10.69 10.93
C VAL A 84 -9.94 11.58 12.13
N MET A 85 -9.27 12.71 12.32
CA MET A 85 -9.52 13.64 13.42
C MET A 85 -10.84 14.43 13.28
N TYR A 86 -11.31 14.65 12.05
CA TYR A 86 -12.53 15.40 11.73
C TYR A 86 -13.62 14.48 11.16
N PRO A 87 -14.38 13.77 12.02
CA PRO A 87 -15.39 12.80 11.59
C PRO A 87 -16.53 13.42 10.76
N ASP A 88 -16.84 14.70 10.98
CA ASP A 88 -17.84 15.43 10.17
C ASP A 88 -17.44 15.56 8.71
N VAL A 89 -16.13 15.61 8.43
CA VAL A 89 -15.59 15.64 7.05
C VAL A 89 -15.50 14.22 6.50
N GLN A 90 -15.08 13.26 7.32
CA GLN A 90 -14.96 11.85 6.94
C GLN A 90 -16.29 11.24 6.47
N THR A 91 -17.37 11.51 7.21
CA THR A 91 -18.72 11.00 6.91
C THR A 91 -19.30 11.53 5.59
N ARG A 92 -18.77 12.64 5.07
CA ARG A 92 -19.14 13.18 3.75
C ARG A 92 -18.46 12.45 2.59
N LEU A 93 -17.43 11.65 2.86
CA LEU A 93 -16.66 10.89 1.87
C LEU A 93 -16.64 9.39 2.22
N PRO A 94 -17.81 8.72 2.22
CA PRO A 94 -17.91 7.35 2.70
C PRO A 94 -17.11 6.34 1.87
N TYR A 95 -16.99 6.56 0.57
CA TYR A 95 -16.17 5.69 -0.28
C TYR A 95 -14.68 5.83 0.03
N THR A 96 -14.22 7.06 0.33
CA THR A 96 -12.84 7.31 0.76
C THR A 96 -12.56 6.67 2.11
N GLU A 97 -13.49 6.77 3.06
CA GLU A 97 -13.40 6.09 4.36
C GLU A 97 -13.32 4.56 4.19
N ALA A 98 -14.21 3.98 3.38
CA ALA A 98 -14.19 2.55 3.08
C ALA A 98 -12.89 2.10 2.41
N THR A 99 -12.35 2.92 1.51
CA THR A 99 -11.06 2.67 0.85
C THR A 99 -9.92 2.71 1.85
N LEU A 100 -9.88 3.71 2.75
CA LEU A 100 -8.86 3.80 3.80
C LEU A 100 -8.90 2.59 4.74
N MET A 101 -10.11 2.14 5.12
CA MET A 101 -10.26 0.95 5.96
C MET A 101 -9.78 -0.32 5.26
N GLU A 102 -10.07 -0.49 3.97
CA GLU A 102 -9.60 -1.64 3.20
C GLU A 102 -8.08 -1.61 2.99
N VAL A 103 -7.49 -0.43 2.79
CA VAL A 103 -6.03 -0.23 2.78
C VAL A 103 -5.43 -0.60 4.13
N SER A 104 -6.05 -0.19 5.24
CA SER A 104 -5.58 -0.52 6.59
C SER A 104 -5.62 -2.03 6.86
N ARG A 105 -6.69 -2.72 6.43
CA ARG A 105 -6.81 -4.18 6.50
C ARG A 105 -5.70 -4.87 5.70
N ARG A 106 -5.48 -4.45 4.45
CA ARG A 106 -4.53 -5.09 3.52
C ARG A 106 -3.07 -4.85 3.91
N SER A 107 -2.74 -3.62 4.28
CA SER A 107 -1.38 -3.21 4.62
C SER A 107 -1.01 -3.48 6.07
N SER A 108 -1.92 -4.07 6.88
CA SER A 108 -1.80 -4.40 8.31
C SER A 108 -0.58 -3.75 8.96
N VAL A 109 -0.69 -2.46 9.30
CA VAL A 109 0.46 -1.61 9.73
C VAL A 109 1.30 -2.31 10.81
N LEU A 110 0.63 -3.06 11.67
CA LEU A 110 1.25 -4.02 12.58
C LEU A 110 0.76 -5.42 12.21
N PRO A 111 1.53 -6.22 11.45
CA PRO A 111 1.13 -7.59 11.12
C PRO A 111 1.15 -8.50 12.37
N GLN A 112 1.94 -8.10 13.37
CA GLN A 112 2.10 -8.82 14.63
C GLN A 112 2.09 -7.83 15.80
N ALA A 113 1.19 -8.06 16.76
CA ALA A 113 1.25 -7.43 18.06
C ALA A 113 1.81 -8.41 19.09
N VAL A 114 2.67 -7.93 19.98
CA VAL A 114 3.32 -8.76 21.00
C VAL A 114 2.79 -8.33 22.37
N HIS A 115 2.23 -9.29 23.09
CA HIS A 115 1.81 -9.13 24.49
C HIS A 115 2.54 -10.14 25.38
N SER A 116 2.44 -9.98 26.69
CA SER A 116 2.96 -10.93 27.67
C SER A 116 1.92 -11.23 28.74
N THR A 117 1.87 -12.47 29.20
CA THR A 117 0.96 -12.88 30.28
C THR A 117 1.44 -12.32 31.62
N THR A 118 0.57 -11.58 32.32
CA THR A 118 0.88 -11.01 33.63
C THR A 118 0.83 -12.04 34.76
N CYS A 119 0.15 -13.16 34.54
CA CYS A 119 0.00 -14.28 35.46
C CYS A 119 -0.24 -15.57 34.67
N ASP A 120 -0.12 -16.71 35.36
CA ASP A 120 -0.51 -18.01 34.84
C ASP A 120 -2.01 -17.96 34.47
N THR A 121 -2.32 -18.30 33.23
CA THR A 121 -3.69 -18.26 32.69
C THR A 121 -3.98 -19.49 31.86
N THR A 122 -5.25 -19.73 31.56
CA THR A 122 -5.66 -20.80 30.65
C THR A 122 -6.37 -20.20 29.44
N LEU A 123 -5.96 -20.60 28.24
CA LEU A 123 -6.55 -20.15 26.98
C LEU A 123 -6.83 -21.36 26.09
N ALA A 124 -8.09 -21.48 25.63
CA ALA A 124 -8.53 -22.60 24.80
C ALA A 124 -8.18 -24.00 25.36
N GLY A 125 -8.14 -24.15 26.69
CA GLY A 125 -7.78 -25.40 27.38
C GLY A 125 -6.27 -25.61 27.59
N TYR A 126 -5.41 -24.72 27.09
CA TYR A 126 -3.96 -24.75 27.32
C TYR A 126 -3.57 -23.86 28.50
N SER A 127 -2.68 -24.34 29.37
CA SER A 127 -2.10 -23.54 30.46
C SER A 127 -0.92 -22.74 29.93
N ILE A 128 -1.00 -21.41 30.04
CA ILE A 128 0.01 -20.45 29.61
C ILE A 128 0.63 -19.83 30.87
N PRO A 129 1.90 -20.14 31.18
CA PRO A 129 2.59 -19.56 32.33
C PRO A 129 2.72 -18.04 32.24
N LYS A 130 2.92 -17.39 33.38
CA LYS A 130 3.30 -15.99 33.50
C LYS A 130 4.57 -15.69 32.68
N ASP A 131 4.67 -14.46 32.19
CA ASP A 131 5.78 -13.92 31.40
C ASP A 131 5.98 -14.60 30.03
N THR A 132 4.96 -15.32 29.54
CA THR A 132 4.95 -15.90 28.20
C THR A 132 4.58 -14.83 27.17
N MET A 133 5.43 -14.64 26.16
CA MET A 133 5.12 -13.75 25.03
C MET A 133 4.05 -14.38 24.14
N VAL A 134 2.98 -13.62 23.89
CA VAL A 134 1.89 -13.99 22.99
C VAL A 134 1.98 -13.10 21.75
N HIS A 135 2.25 -13.74 20.62
CA HIS A 135 2.28 -13.10 19.32
C HIS A 135 0.88 -13.18 18.69
N MET A 136 0.21 -12.05 18.56
CA MET A 136 -1.07 -11.95 17.86
C MET A 136 -0.79 -11.63 16.39
N HIS A 137 -0.96 -12.60 15.50
CA HIS A 137 -0.86 -12.39 14.05
C HIS A 137 -2.13 -11.71 13.51
N MET A 138 -2.14 -10.38 13.53
CA MET A 138 -3.25 -9.57 13.00
C MET A 138 -3.43 -9.76 11.49
N GLN A 139 -2.36 -10.04 10.75
CA GLN A 139 -2.45 -10.27 9.31
C GLN A 139 -3.31 -11.51 8.98
N GLU A 140 -3.17 -12.60 9.75
CA GLU A 140 -3.96 -13.82 9.54
C GLU A 140 -5.45 -13.54 9.72
N VAL A 141 -5.81 -12.82 10.78
CA VAL A 141 -7.16 -12.37 11.06
C VAL A 141 -7.71 -11.47 9.94
N HIS A 142 -6.90 -10.55 9.43
CA HIS A 142 -7.29 -9.67 8.33
C HIS A 142 -7.42 -10.40 6.99
N MET A 143 -6.83 -11.59 6.85
CA MET A 143 -6.84 -12.40 5.63
C MET A 143 -7.64 -13.70 5.76
N ASP A 144 -8.43 -13.86 6.81
CA ASP A 144 -9.22 -15.06 7.04
C ASP A 144 -10.35 -15.19 5.98
N PRO A 145 -10.32 -16.22 5.10
CA PRO A 145 -11.37 -16.41 4.11
C PRO A 145 -12.72 -16.80 4.71
N GLU A 146 -12.76 -17.38 5.91
CA GLU A 146 -14.02 -17.73 6.59
C GLU A 146 -14.81 -16.47 6.95
N TYR A 147 -14.11 -15.44 7.41
CA TYR A 147 -14.72 -14.17 7.80
C TYR A 147 -14.87 -13.18 6.63
N TRP A 148 -13.87 -13.08 5.76
CA TRP A 148 -13.82 -12.05 4.70
C TRP A 148 -14.28 -12.55 3.32
N GLY A 149 -14.40 -13.86 3.13
CA GLY A 149 -14.72 -14.52 1.86
C GLY A 149 -13.55 -14.48 0.87
N ASP A 150 -13.31 -13.29 0.30
CA ASP A 150 -12.26 -12.98 -0.67
C ASP A 150 -11.24 -11.96 -0.13
N PRO A 151 -10.43 -12.34 0.87
CA PRO A 151 -9.52 -11.43 1.59
C PRO A 151 -8.43 -10.80 0.72
N GLU A 152 -8.04 -11.46 -0.37
CA GLU A 152 -7.00 -10.99 -1.30
C GLU A 152 -7.51 -9.90 -2.27
N ALA A 153 -8.83 -9.83 -2.49
CA ALA A 153 -9.43 -8.84 -3.37
C ALA A 153 -9.57 -7.50 -2.64
N PHE A 154 -9.01 -6.44 -3.23
CA PHE A 154 -9.21 -5.07 -2.74
C PHE A 154 -10.62 -4.61 -3.09
N ARG A 155 -11.55 -4.70 -2.13
CA ARG A 155 -12.97 -4.37 -2.34
C ARG A 155 -13.49 -3.42 -1.25
N PRO A 156 -13.29 -2.09 -1.39
CA PRO A 156 -13.79 -1.09 -0.45
C PRO A 156 -15.30 -1.20 -0.19
N GLU A 157 -16.07 -1.64 -1.18
CA GLU A 157 -17.53 -1.78 -1.13
C GLU A 157 -18.00 -2.71 -0.01
N ARG A 158 -17.15 -3.62 0.50
CA ARG A 158 -17.50 -4.53 1.61
C ARG A 158 -17.86 -3.80 2.91
N LYS A 159 -17.51 -2.52 3.03
CA LYS A 159 -17.80 -1.66 4.20
C LYS A 159 -18.95 -0.69 3.96
N LEU A 160 -19.52 -0.64 2.75
CA LEU A 160 -20.61 0.27 2.42
C LEU A 160 -21.96 -0.42 2.61
N SER A 161 -22.92 0.29 3.21
CA SER A 161 -24.32 -0.14 3.22
C SER A 161 -24.91 -0.05 1.81
N HIS A 162 -25.74 -1.03 1.43
CA HIS A 162 -26.42 -1.08 0.13
C HIS A 162 -27.60 -0.10 0.00
N ASP A 163 -28.01 0.55 1.09
CA ASP A 163 -29.30 1.27 1.16
C ASP A 163 -29.28 2.74 0.71
N THR A 164 -28.13 3.34 0.41
CA THR A 164 -28.07 4.75 -0.01
C THR A 164 -27.13 4.99 -1.18
N ALA A 165 -27.53 5.87 -2.11
CA ALA A 165 -26.71 6.31 -3.26
C ALA A 165 -25.34 6.90 -2.86
N PHE A 166 -25.21 7.27 -1.59
CA PHE A 166 -23.95 7.58 -0.90
C PHE A 166 -23.90 6.64 0.32
N GLY A 167 -23.29 5.47 0.15
CA GLY A 167 -23.34 4.39 1.15
C GLY A 167 -22.86 4.85 2.53
N VAL A 168 -23.54 4.44 3.59
CA VAL A 168 -23.04 4.65 4.97
C VAL A 168 -21.98 3.58 5.26
N VAL A 169 -20.84 3.97 5.81
CA VAL A 169 -19.80 3.01 6.22
C VAL A 169 -20.26 2.25 7.45
N GLN A 170 -20.44 0.94 7.31
CA GLN A 170 -20.71 0.04 8.42
C GLN A 170 -19.41 -0.58 8.92
N THR A 171 -19.09 -0.33 10.18
CA THR A 171 -18.03 -1.04 10.90
C THR A 171 -18.67 -2.16 11.74
N PRO A 172 -18.41 -3.44 11.42
CA PRO A 172 -18.74 -4.52 12.34
C PRO A 172 -17.99 -4.27 13.66
N LYS A 173 -18.71 -4.28 14.78
CA LYS A 173 -18.15 -4.01 16.11
C LYS A 173 -17.07 -5.01 16.51
N GLU A 174 -17.06 -6.21 15.92
CA GLU A 174 -16.21 -7.32 16.34
C GLU A 174 -14.74 -7.22 15.90
N PHE A 175 -14.42 -6.44 14.85
CA PHE A 175 -13.06 -6.44 14.25
C PHE A 175 -12.46 -5.04 14.01
N SER A 176 -13.05 -3.98 14.54
CA SER A 176 -12.42 -2.67 14.55
C SER A 176 -11.28 -2.65 15.57
N VAL A 177 -10.10 -3.17 15.19
CA VAL A 177 -8.85 -3.03 15.95
C VAL A 177 -8.30 -1.59 15.87
N THR A 178 -8.89 -0.76 14.98
CA THR A 178 -8.59 0.65 14.85
C THR A 178 -9.17 1.43 16.04
N PHE A 179 -8.33 2.27 16.66
CA PHE A 179 -8.46 2.98 17.94
C PHE A 179 -9.72 3.81 18.22
N THR A 180 -10.76 3.75 17.39
CA THR A 180 -12.01 4.48 17.62
C THR A 180 -13.06 3.54 18.15
N LYS A 181 -13.12 3.39 19.48
CA LYS A 181 -14.35 2.97 20.14
C LYS A 181 -15.38 4.06 19.85
N ARG A 182 -16.30 3.83 18.88
CA ARG A 182 -17.53 4.62 18.79
C ARG A 182 -18.35 4.25 20.02
N ASP A 183 -18.17 5.01 21.09
CA ASP A 183 -19.04 4.93 22.25
C ASP A 183 -20.45 5.27 21.77
N GLY A 184 -21.31 4.24 21.79
CA GLY A 184 -22.72 4.38 21.51
C GLY A 184 -23.36 5.30 22.54
N SER A 185 -23.51 6.56 22.15
CA SER A 185 -24.67 7.37 22.49
C SER A 185 -25.41 7.57 21.17
N GLN A 186 -26.72 7.36 21.05
CA GLN A 186 -27.75 7.74 21.98
C GLN A 186 -28.92 6.75 21.93
N SER A 187 -29.40 6.38 23.12
CA SER A 187 -30.80 6.08 23.36
C SER A 187 -31.61 7.38 23.28
N SER A 188 -32.62 7.42 22.42
CA SER A 188 -33.93 8.08 22.61
C SER A 188 -34.86 7.62 21.50
#